data_AF-X0T419-F1
#
_entry.id   AF-X0T419-F1
#
_cell.length_a   1.000
_cell.length_b   1.000
_cell.length_c   1.000
_cell.angle_alpha   90.00
_cell.angle_beta   90.00
_cell.angle_gamma   90.00
#
_symmetry.space_group_name_H-M   'P 1'
#
loop_
_entity.id
_entity.type
_entity.pdbx_description
1 polymer ?
#
loop_
_entity_poly.entity_id
_entity_poly.type
_entity_poly.pdbx_seq_one_letter_code
_entity_poly.pdbx_strand_id
1 'polypeptide(L)'
;LLLHEKKEIRQKALIRAGSLEKDIGEQKGEQKVLEEVSRKKESERSAAESELNILRSQLKTIRGLIENYEGYKSGVQTIMNSYGPNTIKEGRILGVMADFIQAEPEFEMAVEAVLEERLQYVIVARQEDGKEAVEYLRSKDVGRSYFLPIEEFKKEKSPDKGKGKLNGFRLLRDHISVQEKYRPLIESFLGNAALVDSLSQALSAWNNG
;
A
#
# COMPACT_ATOMS: atom_id res chain seq x y z
N LEU A 1 21.99 53.53 71.17
CA LEU A 1 21.72 52.07 71.03
C LEU A 1 20.51 51.82 70.11
N LEU A 2 19.30 52.25 70.47
CA LEU A 2 18.07 52.09 69.65
C LEU A 2 18.13 52.63 68.20
N LEU A 3 18.84 53.73 67.97
CA LEU A 3 19.01 54.33 66.63
C LEU A 3 19.92 53.50 65.70
N HIS A 4 20.84 52.71 66.26
CA HIS A 4 21.78 51.88 65.50
C HIS A 4 21.13 50.57 65.04
N GLU A 5 20.39 49.88 65.92
CA GLU A 5 19.61 48.69 65.57
C GLU A 5 18.55 48.98 64.50
N LYS A 6 17.84 50.11 64.62
CA LYS A 6 16.82 50.51 63.63
C LYS A 6 17.44 50.77 62.24
N LYS A 7 18.69 51.25 62.19
CA LYS A 7 19.45 51.44 60.94
C LYS A 7 19.85 50.10 60.32
N GLU A 8 20.37 49.16 61.13
CA GLU A 8 20.73 47.82 60.66
C GLU A 8 19.54 47.03 60.12
N ILE A 9 18.39 47.07 60.82
CA ILE A 9 17.17 46.39 60.38
C ILE A 9 16.71 46.96 59.03
N ARG A 10 16.72 48.29 58.88
CA ARG A 10 16.37 48.95 57.62
C ARG A 10 17.33 48.60 56.49
N GLN A 11 18.63 48.49 56.79
CA GLN A 11 19.65 48.13 55.81
C GLN A 11 19.51 46.66 55.36
N LYS A 12 19.27 45.73 56.29
CA LYS A 12 18.94 44.33 55.97
C LYS A 12 17.66 44.20 55.15
N ALA A 13 16.63 44.99 55.48
CA ALA A 13 15.39 45.02 54.72
C ALA A 13 15.58 45.54 53.28
N LEU A 14 16.41 46.58 53.09
CA LEU A 14 16.76 47.08 51.75
C LEU A 14 17.51 46.05 50.92
N ILE A 15 18.50 45.35 51.50
CA ILE A 15 19.26 44.31 50.80
C ILE A 15 18.34 43.16 50.38
N ARG A 16 17.44 42.73 51.27
CA ARG A 16 16.48 41.66 50.99
C ARG A 16 15.43 42.07 49.95
N ALA A 17 15.00 43.32 49.95
CA ALA A 17 14.10 43.85 48.92
C ALA A 17 14.79 43.85 47.54
N GLY A 18 16.06 44.28 47.46
CA GLY A 18 16.84 44.26 46.22
C GLY A 18 17.12 42.84 45.70
N SER A 19 17.35 41.86 46.58
CA SER A 19 17.51 40.46 46.16
C SER A 19 16.19 39.89 45.61
N LEU A 20 15.06 40.16 46.28
CA LEU A 20 13.74 39.73 45.82
C LEU A 20 13.35 40.36 44.49
N GLU A 21 13.67 41.64 44.26
CA GLU A 21 13.45 42.30 42.96
C GLU A 21 14.25 41.64 41.83
N LYS A 22 15.50 41.23 42.11
CA LYS A 22 16.33 40.49 41.17
C LYS A 22 15.74 39.11 40.85
N ASP A 23 15.35 38.36 41.88
CA ASP A 23 14.76 37.02 41.74
C ASP A 23 13.44 37.08 40.95
N ILE A 24 12.59 38.09 41.21
CA ILE A 24 11.35 38.34 40.44
C ILE A 24 11.66 38.66 38.98
N GLY A 25 12.73 39.43 38.72
CA GLY A 25 13.19 39.74 37.37
C GLY A 25 13.65 38.49 36.60
N GLU A 26 14.45 37.64 37.26
CA GLU A 26 14.93 36.37 36.73
C GLU A 26 13.77 35.41 36.44
N GLN A 27 12.86 35.21 37.41
CA GLN A 27 11.66 34.37 37.23
C GLN A 27 10.74 34.86 36.10
N LYS A 28 10.57 36.18 35.95
CA LYS A 28 9.81 36.75 34.82
C LYS A 28 10.50 36.51 33.48
N GLY A 29 11.84 36.52 33.45
CA GLY A 29 12.62 36.18 32.26
C GLY A 29 12.42 34.72 31.86
N GLU A 30 12.58 33.81 32.82
CA GLU A 30 12.36 32.37 32.61
C GLU A 30 10.93 32.06 32.16
N GLN A 31 9.93 32.71 32.77
CA GLN A 31 8.53 32.53 32.41
C GLN A 31 8.26 32.92 30.95
N LYS A 32 8.85 34.03 30.46
CA LYS A 32 8.72 34.45 29.06
C LYS A 32 9.33 33.45 28.09
N VAL A 33 10.53 32.94 28.40
CA VAL A 33 11.19 31.92 27.56
C VAL A 33 10.35 30.65 27.51
N LEU A 34 9.82 30.21 28.65
CA LEU A 34 8.96 29.04 28.72
C LEU A 34 7.66 29.21 27.92
N GLU A 35 7.04 30.40 27.98
CA GLU A 35 5.86 30.73 27.16
C GLU A 35 6.16 30.70 25.66
N GLU A 36 7.31 31.22 25.22
CA GLU A 36 7.73 31.17 23.82
C GLU A 36 7.97 29.72 23.35
N VAL A 37 8.66 28.92 24.16
CA VAL A 37 8.88 27.49 23.87
C VAL A 37 7.55 26.74 23.81
N SER A 38 6.64 26.98 24.74
CA SER A 38 5.32 26.35 24.76
C SER A 38 4.51 26.73 23.52
N ARG A 39 4.51 28.01 23.12
CA ARG A 39 3.83 28.46 21.90
C ARG A 39 4.41 27.81 20.65
N LYS A 40 5.74 27.71 20.56
CA LYS A 40 6.40 27.04 19.44
C LYS A 40 6.03 25.55 19.39
N LYS A 41 6.05 24.86 20.52
CA LYS A 41 5.66 23.45 20.60
C LYS A 41 4.20 23.21 20.24
N GLU A 42 3.30 24.10 20.66
CA GLU A 42 1.89 24.02 20.29
C GLU A 42 1.69 24.24 18.79
N SER A 43 2.43 25.17 18.18
CA SER A 43 2.41 25.39 16.73
C SER A 43 2.94 24.18 15.96
N GLU A 44 4.08 23.61 16.38
CA GLU A 44 4.64 22.38 15.80
C GLU A 44 3.66 21.21 15.89
N ARG A 45 3.01 21.05 17.05
CA ARG A 45 2.00 20.02 17.28
C ARG A 45 0.78 20.22 16.37
N SER A 46 0.26 21.44 16.29
CA SER A 46 -0.89 21.76 15.44
C SER A 46 -0.59 21.50 13.95
N ALA A 47 0.62 21.83 13.50
CA ALA A 47 1.07 21.53 12.14
C ALA A 47 1.12 20.01 11.88
N ALA A 48 1.72 19.24 12.79
CA ALA A 48 1.80 17.78 12.67
C ALA A 48 0.42 17.11 12.71
N GLU A 49 -0.51 17.59 13.56
CA GLU A 49 -1.88 17.09 13.63
C GLU A 49 -2.64 17.37 12.31
N SER A 50 -2.42 18.54 11.70
CA SER A 50 -2.98 18.89 10.40
C SER A 50 -2.47 17.95 9.30
N GLU A 51 -1.15 17.74 9.21
CA GLU A 51 -0.55 16.83 8.23
C GLU A 51 -1.06 15.39 8.40
N LEU A 52 -1.16 14.93 9.64
CA LEU A 52 -1.67 13.60 9.96
C LEU A 52 -3.13 13.44 9.51
N ASN A 53 -3.97 14.48 9.67
CA ASN A 53 -5.35 14.46 9.19
C ASN A 53 -5.45 14.41 7.67
N ILE A 54 -4.53 15.09 6.96
CA ILE A 54 -4.43 15.02 5.49
C ILE A 54 -4.07 13.59 5.06
N LEU A 55 -3.01 13.01 5.64
CA LEU A 55 -2.57 11.66 5.32
C LEU A 55 -3.64 10.60 5.61
N ARG A 56 -4.37 10.74 6.74
CA ARG A 56 -5.51 9.86 7.06
C ARG A 56 -6.62 9.95 6.02
N SER A 57 -6.92 11.16 5.55
CA SER A 57 -7.95 11.38 4.54
C SER A 57 -7.54 10.76 3.20
N GLN A 58 -6.29 10.94 2.79
CA GLN A 58 -5.74 10.31 1.58
C GLN A 58 -5.75 8.79 1.67
N LEU A 59 -5.31 8.23 2.80
CA LEU A 59 -5.33 6.79 3.03
C LEU A 59 -6.76 6.23 2.97
N LYS A 60 -7.73 6.93 3.57
CA LYS A 60 -9.14 6.55 3.52
C LYS A 60 -9.66 6.54 2.08
N THR A 61 -9.33 7.56 1.29
CA THR A 61 -9.70 7.61 -0.13
C THR A 61 -9.09 6.45 -0.90
N ILE A 62 -7.77 6.25 -0.82
CA ILE A 62 -7.07 5.17 -1.54
C ILE A 62 -7.63 3.79 -1.16
N ARG A 63 -7.86 3.54 0.14
CA ARG A 63 -8.51 2.31 0.59
C ARG A 63 -9.89 2.13 -0.01
N GLY A 64 -10.70 3.18 -0.04
CA GLY A 64 -12.02 3.14 -0.69
C GLY A 64 -11.94 2.80 -2.18
N LEU A 65 -10.96 3.36 -2.91
CA LEU A 65 -10.75 3.04 -4.32
C LEU A 65 -10.42 1.54 -4.51
N ILE A 66 -9.53 1.00 -3.67
CA ILE A 66 -9.12 -0.41 -3.70
C ILE A 66 -10.30 -1.32 -3.34
N GLU A 67 -10.98 -1.05 -2.23
CA GLU A 67 -12.10 -1.86 -1.73
C GLU A 67 -13.27 -1.90 -2.72
N ASN A 68 -13.47 -0.83 -3.50
CA ASN A 68 -14.52 -0.75 -4.51
C ASN A 68 -14.06 -1.21 -5.91
N TYR A 69 -12.82 -1.66 -6.07
CA TYR A 69 -12.22 -2.03 -7.36
C TYR A 69 -12.34 -0.89 -8.40
N GLU A 70 -12.14 0.36 -7.97
CA GLU A 70 -12.11 1.50 -8.91
C GLU A 70 -10.96 1.35 -9.91
N GLY A 71 -11.21 1.71 -11.17
CA GLY A 71 -10.27 1.50 -12.28
C GLY A 71 -10.38 0.13 -12.97
N TYR A 72 -11.06 -0.85 -12.36
CA TYR A 72 -11.37 -2.12 -13.03
C TYR A 72 -12.56 -1.97 -14.00
N LYS A 73 -12.65 -2.89 -14.97
CA LYS A 73 -13.81 -2.98 -15.87
C LYS A 73 -15.10 -3.22 -15.07
N SER A 74 -16.22 -2.67 -15.55
CA SER A 74 -17.52 -2.72 -14.87
C SER A 74 -18.00 -4.14 -14.53
N GLY A 75 -17.68 -5.14 -15.35
CA GLY A 75 -17.98 -6.54 -15.06
C GLY A 75 -17.21 -7.07 -13.85
N VAL A 76 -15.92 -6.74 -13.72
CA VAL A 76 -15.10 -7.13 -12.57
C VAL A 76 -15.59 -6.44 -11.31
N GLN A 77 -15.86 -5.13 -11.37
CA GLN A 77 -16.43 -4.37 -10.24
C GLN A 77 -17.75 -4.98 -9.76
N THR A 78 -18.63 -5.32 -10.69
CA THR A 78 -19.95 -5.92 -10.38
C THR A 78 -19.79 -7.28 -9.73
N ILE A 79 -18.88 -8.11 -10.25
CA ILE A 79 -18.56 -9.39 -9.63
C ILE A 79 -18.01 -9.18 -8.22
N MET A 80 -16.94 -8.40 -8.05
CA MET A 80 -16.24 -8.31 -6.77
C MET A 80 -17.07 -7.62 -5.68
N ASN A 81 -17.88 -6.62 -6.03
CA ASN A 81 -18.65 -5.83 -5.06
C ASN A 81 -20.03 -6.42 -4.74
N SER A 82 -20.71 -7.04 -5.72
CA SER A 82 -22.11 -7.47 -5.56
C SER A 82 -22.27 -8.99 -5.44
N TYR A 83 -21.51 -9.76 -6.22
CA TYR A 83 -21.60 -11.22 -6.26
C TYR A 83 -20.54 -11.90 -5.37
N GLY A 84 -19.36 -11.28 -5.30
CA GLY A 84 -18.16 -11.69 -4.59
C GLY A 84 -18.35 -11.86 -3.09
N PRO A 85 -18.96 -10.93 -2.33
CA PRO A 85 -18.89 -11.01 -0.86
C PRO A 85 -19.48 -12.30 -0.25
N ASN A 86 -20.50 -12.89 -0.88
CA ASN A 86 -21.05 -14.18 -0.45
C ASN A 86 -20.27 -15.36 -1.05
N THR A 87 -19.96 -15.30 -2.34
CA THR A 87 -19.26 -16.38 -3.05
C THR A 87 -17.79 -16.51 -2.66
N ILE A 88 -17.15 -15.45 -2.19
CA ILE A 88 -15.80 -15.44 -1.59
C ILE A 88 -15.80 -16.16 -0.25
N LYS A 89 -16.81 -15.93 0.59
CA LYS A 89 -16.98 -16.66 1.87
C LYS A 89 -17.20 -18.16 1.63
N GLU A 90 -17.87 -18.49 0.54
CA GLU A 90 -18.09 -19.87 0.09
C GLU A 90 -16.87 -20.47 -0.64
N GLY A 91 -15.85 -19.66 -0.94
CA GLY A 91 -14.63 -20.09 -1.63
C GLY A 91 -14.80 -20.32 -3.13
N ARG A 92 -15.88 -19.83 -3.75
CA ARG A 92 -16.19 -19.97 -5.18
C ARG A 92 -15.48 -18.91 -6.03
N ILE A 93 -15.51 -17.66 -5.57
CA ILE A 93 -14.69 -16.57 -6.12
C ILE A 93 -13.50 -16.37 -5.20
N LEU A 94 -12.30 -16.30 -5.76
CA LEU A 94 -11.08 -16.18 -4.96
C LEU A 94 -10.56 -14.75 -4.91
N GLY A 95 -10.69 -13.98 -6.00
CA GLY A 95 -10.14 -12.63 -6.14
C GLY A 95 -9.86 -12.32 -7.61
N VAL A 96 -9.18 -11.21 -7.88
CA VAL A 96 -8.63 -10.92 -9.21
C VAL A 96 -7.17 -11.38 -9.30
N MET A 97 -6.65 -11.61 -10.51
CA MET A 97 -5.27 -12.07 -10.71
C MET A 97 -4.23 -11.16 -10.02
N ALA A 98 -4.44 -9.85 -10.02
CA ALA A 98 -3.56 -8.88 -9.36
C ALA A 98 -3.40 -9.14 -7.84
N ASP A 99 -4.41 -9.70 -7.16
CA ASP A 99 -4.37 -9.94 -5.70
C ASP A 99 -3.37 -11.05 -5.32
N PHE A 100 -2.91 -11.85 -6.28
CA PHE A 100 -2.11 -13.05 -6.03
C PHE A 100 -0.69 -12.98 -6.59
N ILE A 101 -0.32 -11.87 -7.22
CA ILE A 101 1.01 -11.67 -7.82
C ILE A 101 1.71 -10.56 -7.07
N GLN A 102 2.89 -10.86 -6.54
CA GLN A 102 3.80 -9.84 -6.01
C GLN A 102 5.05 -9.83 -6.87
N ALA A 103 5.24 -8.79 -7.67
CA ALA A 103 6.48 -8.59 -8.42
C ALA A 103 7.55 -7.92 -7.54
N GLU A 104 8.82 -8.20 -7.85
CA GLU A 104 9.94 -7.37 -7.42
C GLU A 104 9.82 -5.95 -8.02
N PRO A 105 10.13 -4.86 -7.28
CA PRO A 105 9.89 -3.48 -7.72
C PRO A 105 10.51 -3.15 -9.08
N GLU A 106 11.70 -3.69 -9.38
CA GLU A 106 12.41 -3.46 -10.63
C GLU A 106 11.69 -4.07 -11.86
N PHE A 107 10.78 -5.03 -11.64
CA PHE A 107 10.11 -5.78 -12.71
C PHE A 107 8.59 -5.53 -12.77
N GLU A 108 8.02 -4.65 -11.95
CA GLU A 108 6.59 -4.33 -11.95
C GLU A 108 6.08 -3.93 -13.34
N MET A 109 6.78 -3.01 -14.02
CA MET A 109 6.40 -2.58 -15.37
C MET A 109 6.47 -3.73 -16.39
N ALA A 110 7.41 -4.66 -16.24
CA ALA A 110 7.52 -5.80 -17.15
C ALA A 110 6.36 -6.79 -16.92
N VAL A 111 5.99 -7.04 -15.66
CA VAL A 111 4.83 -7.86 -15.31
C VAL A 111 3.53 -7.24 -15.81
N GLU A 112 3.36 -5.93 -15.61
CA GLU A 112 2.21 -5.19 -16.12
C GLU A 112 2.12 -5.25 -17.65
N ALA A 113 3.24 -5.06 -18.36
CA ALA A 113 3.26 -5.10 -19.81
C ALA A 113 2.95 -6.49 -20.40
N VAL A 114 3.28 -7.57 -19.70
CA VAL A 114 2.99 -8.94 -20.18
C VAL A 114 1.55 -9.36 -19.84
N LEU A 115 1.06 -8.99 -18.66
CA LEU A 115 -0.27 -9.41 -18.20
C LEU A 115 -1.37 -8.47 -18.70
N GLU A 116 -1.13 -7.16 -18.77
CA GLU A 116 -2.09 -6.14 -19.20
C GLU A 116 -3.48 -6.36 -18.56
N GLU A 117 -4.53 -6.51 -19.38
CA GLU A 117 -5.90 -6.75 -18.92
C GLU A 117 -6.08 -8.05 -18.13
N ARG A 118 -5.14 -9.00 -18.25
CA ARG A 118 -5.19 -10.29 -17.54
C ARG A 118 -5.06 -10.13 -16.04
N LEU A 119 -4.44 -9.05 -15.56
CA LEU A 119 -4.40 -8.69 -14.14
C LEU A 119 -5.81 -8.56 -13.52
N GLN A 120 -6.80 -8.19 -14.35
CA GLN A 120 -8.19 -8.02 -13.91
C GLN A 120 -9.02 -9.30 -13.97
N TYR A 121 -8.46 -10.41 -14.44
CA TYR A 121 -9.22 -11.65 -14.59
C TYR A 121 -9.61 -12.19 -13.22
N VAL A 122 -10.87 -12.58 -13.07
CA VAL A 122 -11.41 -13.09 -11.81
C VAL A 122 -11.06 -14.57 -11.68
N ILE A 123 -10.38 -14.93 -10.60
CA ILE A 123 -10.06 -16.33 -10.32
C ILE A 123 -11.21 -16.96 -9.56
N VAL A 124 -11.67 -18.11 -10.05
CA VAL A 124 -12.77 -18.90 -9.48
C VAL A 124 -12.28 -20.30 -9.12
N ALA A 125 -12.97 -20.99 -8.21
CA ALA A 125 -12.58 -22.33 -7.83
C ALA A 125 -12.78 -23.33 -8.99
N ARG A 126 -13.97 -23.34 -9.60
CA ARG A 126 -14.36 -24.30 -10.64
C ARG A 126 -14.96 -23.64 -11.87
N GLN A 127 -15.10 -24.42 -12.94
CA GLN A 127 -15.71 -23.96 -14.18
C GLN A 127 -17.18 -23.55 -13.98
N GLU A 128 -17.91 -24.29 -13.13
CA GLU A 128 -19.31 -24.00 -12.79
C GLU A 128 -19.46 -22.64 -12.11
N ASP A 129 -18.51 -22.28 -11.23
CA ASP A 129 -18.51 -20.98 -10.53
C ASP A 129 -18.33 -19.82 -11.51
N GLY A 130 -17.44 -19.99 -12.49
CA GLY A 130 -17.25 -19.02 -13.56
C GLY A 130 -18.51 -18.88 -14.44
N LYS A 131 -19.17 -20.00 -14.76
CA LYS A 131 -20.41 -20.00 -15.53
C LYS A 131 -21.53 -19.24 -14.81
N GLU A 132 -21.73 -19.50 -13.52
CA GLU A 132 -22.73 -18.78 -12.72
C GLU A 132 -22.42 -17.28 -12.63
N ALA A 133 -21.14 -16.91 -12.48
CA ALA A 133 -20.74 -15.51 -12.48
C ALA A 133 -21.02 -14.81 -13.82
N VAL A 134 -20.80 -15.50 -14.95
CA VAL A 134 -21.18 -15.00 -16.30
C VAL A 134 -22.69 -14.83 -16.40
N GLU A 135 -23.48 -15.80 -15.94
CA GLU A 135 -24.94 -15.72 -15.95
C GLU A 135 -25.46 -14.58 -15.07
N TYR A 136 -24.81 -14.33 -13.93
CA TYR A 136 -25.10 -13.18 -13.06
C TYR A 136 -24.88 -11.86 -13.80
N LEU A 137 -23.71 -11.67 -14.44
CA LEU A 137 -23.44 -10.45 -15.22
C LEU A 137 -24.46 -10.24 -16.34
N ARG A 138 -24.81 -11.32 -17.06
CA ARG A 138 -25.84 -11.28 -18.10
C ARG A 138 -27.22 -10.91 -17.55
N SER A 139 -27.59 -11.43 -16.38
CA SER A 139 -28.89 -11.12 -15.75
C SER A 139 -29.02 -9.66 -15.32
N LYS A 140 -27.88 -8.99 -15.08
CA LYS A 140 -27.81 -7.57 -14.70
C LYS A 140 -27.61 -6.65 -15.89
N ASP A 141 -27.29 -7.19 -17.07
CA ASP A 141 -26.87 -6.43 -18.26
C ASP A 141 -25.68 -5.48 -17.96
N VAL A 142 -24.74 -5.94 -17.13
CA VAL A 142 -23.58 -5.12 -16.72
C VAL A 142 -22.27 -5.76 -17.13
N GLY A 143 -21.62 -5.12 -18.10
CA GLY A 143 -20.20 -5.32 -18.39
C GLY A 143 -19.84 -6.74 -18.83
N ARG A 144 -18.53 -6.99 -18.86
CA ARG A 144 -17.94 -8.30 -19.18
C ARG A 144 -16.74 -8.53 -18.28
N SER A 145 -16.46 -9.79 -17.97
CA SER A 145 -15.30 -10.21 -17.22
C SER A 145 -14.78 -11.54 -17.73
N TYR A 146 -13.53 -11.84 -17.44
CA TYR A 146 -12.91 -13.14 -17.69
C TYR A 146 -12.80 -13.89 -16.37
N PHE A 147 -13.03 -15.21 -16.43
CA PHE A 147 -13.02 -16.07 -15.25
C PHE A 147 -12.02 -17.21 -15.44
N LEU A 148 -11.16 -17.41 -14.44
CA LEU A 148 -10.06 -18.39 -14.46
C LEU A 148 -10.32 -19.48 -13.42
N PRO A 149 -10.78 -20.67 -13.83
CA PRO A 149 -11.03 -21.79 -12.90
C PRO A 149 -9.71 -22.42 -12.45
N ILE A 150 -9.32 -22.21 -11.19
CA ILE A 150 -8.03 -22.64 -10.66
C ILE A 150 -7.85 -24.17 -10.69
N GLU A 151 -8.94 -24.94 -10.59
CA GLU A 151 -8.89 -26.41 -10.65
C GLU A 151 -8.42 -26.95 -12.01
N GLU A 152 -8.60 -26.21 -13.11
CA GLU A 152 -8.12 -26.62 -14.43
C GLU A 152 -6.60 -26.52 -14.55
N PHE A 153 -5.99 -25.53 -13.90
CA PHE A 153 -4.52 -25.32 -13.93
C PHE A 153 -3.77 -26.33 -13.04
N LYS A 154 -4.44 -26.98 -12.08
CA LYS A 154 -3.81 -28.03 -11.25
C LYS A 154 -3.47 -29.30 -12.04
N LYS A 155 -4.12 -29.52 -13.20
CA LYS A 155 -3.90 -30.70 -14.05
C LYS A 155 -2.67 -30.55 -14.95
N GLU A 156 -2.22 -29.32 -15.18
CA GLU A 156 -0.98 -29.05 -15.88
C GLU A 156 0.19 -29.40 -14.94
N LYS A 157 1.06 -30.32 -15.38
CA LYS A 157 2.23 -30.75 -14.62
C LYS A 157 3.02 -29.51 -14.19
N SER A 158 3.35 -29.40 -12.90
CA SER A 158 4.23 -28.33 -12.42
C SER A 158 5.45 -28.23 -13.33
N PRO A 159 5.66 -27.11 -14.03
CA PRO A 159 6.91 -26.89 -14.72
C PRO A 159 8.04 -26.88 -13.70
N ASP A 160 9.22 -27.24 -14.18
CA ASP A 160 10.43 -27.43 -13.39
C ASP A 160 10.66 -26.26 -12.43
N LYS A 161 10.91 -26.53 -11.14
CA LYS A 161 11.14 -25.51 -10.11
C LYS A 161 12.48 -24.77 -10.29
N GLY A 162 13.25 -25.12 -11.32
CA GLY A 162 14.51 -24.48 -11.66
C GLY A 162 14.32 -23.10 -12.30
N LYS A 163 15.33 -22.24 -12.11
CA LYS A 163 15.45 -20.99 -12.88
C LYS A 163 15.54 -21.34 -14.35
N GLY A 164 14.46 -21.09 -15.07
CA GLY A 164 14.39 -21.39 -16.49
C GLY A 164 15.12 -20.32 -17.29
N LYS A 165 15.63 -20.71 -18.46
CA LYS A 165 16.04 -19.74 -19.47
C LYS A 165 15.23 -19.98 -20.73
N LEU A 166 14.70 -18.91 -21.30
CA LEU A 166 14.13 -18.93 -22.64
C LEU A 166 15.11 -18.23 -23.56
N ASN A 167 15.67 -18.96 -24.52
CA ASN A 167 16.68 -18.45 -25.46
C ASN A 167 17.88 -17.75 -24.77
N GLY A 168 18.29 -18.25 -23.60
CA GLY A 168 19.41 -17.70 -22.83
C GLY A 168 19.06 -16.56 -21.87
N PHE A 169 17.82 -16.06 -21.93
CA PHE A 169 17.32 -14.96 -21.09
C PHE A 169 16.62 -15.46 -19.83
N ARG A 170 16.63 -14.64 -18.79
CA ARG A 170 15.92 -14.93 -17.52
C ARG A 170 14.41 -14.90 -17.75
N LEU A 171 13.67 -15.77 -17.08
CA LEU A 171 12.21 -15.74 -17.14
C LEU A 171 11.64 -14.69 -16.18
N LEU A 172 10.60 -13.99 -16.60
CA LEU A 172 9.90 -13.00 -15.77
C LEU A 172 9.24 -13.65 -14.55
N ARG A 173 8.77 -14.89 -14.68
CA ARG A 173 8.15 -15.65 -13.57
C ARG A 173 9.10 -15.92 -12.39
N ASP A 174 10.41 -15.83 -12.60
CA ASP A 174 11.39 -16.07 -11.55
C ASP A 174 11.53 -14.86 -10.61
N HIS A 175 10.95 -13.71 -10.98
CA HIS A 175 10.99 -12.41 -10.27
C HIS A 175 9.64 -12.03 -9.67
N ILE A 176 8.75 -13.01 -9.52
CA ILE A 176 7.43 -12.84 -8.90
C ILE A 176 7.24 -13.86 -7.78
N SER A 177 6.59 -13.41 -6.72
CA SER A 177 6.15 -14.23 -5.60
C SER A 177 4.65 -14.49 -5.71
N VAL A 178 4.28 -15.76 -5.59
CA VAL A 178 2.89 -16.23 -5.65
C VAL A 178 2.70 -17.39 -4.68
N GLN A 179 1.51 -17.52 -4.08
CA GLN A 179 1.20 -18.68 -3.25
C GLN A 179 1.21 -19.96 -4.09
N GLU A 180 1.71 -21.06 -3.53
CA GLU A 180 1.94 -22.31 -4.28
C GLU A 180 0.68 -22.83 -5.00
N LYS A 181 -0.51 -22.60 -4.45
CA LYS A 181 -1.80 -22.96 -5.08
C LYS A 181 -2.08 -22.26 -6.41
N TYR A 182 -1.55 -21.06 -6.62
CA TYR A 182 -1.75 -20.28 -7.85
C TYR A 182 -0.55 -20.36 -8.80
N ARG A 183 0.54 -21.04 -8.41
CA ARG A 183 1.74 -21.16 -9.25
C ARG A 183 1.43 -21.72 -10.65
N PRO A 184 0.64 -22.81 -10.83
CA PRO A 184 0.34 -23.31 -12.17
C PRO A 184 -0.39 -22.30 -13.07
N LEU A 185 -1.24 -21.46 -12.47
CA LEU A 185 -1.91 -20.38 -13.19
C LEU A 185 -0.89 -19.39 -13.74
N ILE A 186 -0.01 -18.89 -12.88
CA ILE A 186 1.03 -17.93 -13.24
C ILE A 186 1.99 -18.49 -14.30
N GLU A 187 2.33 -19.77 -14.19
CA GLU A 187 3.14 -20.47 -15.18
C GLU A 187 2.50 -20.49 -16.58
N SER A 188 1.18 -20.66 -16.65
CA SER A 188 0.43 -20.64 -17.91
C SER A 188 0.52 -19.27 -18.61
N PHE A 189 0.54 -18.17 -17.83
CA PHE A 189 0.59 -16.80 -18.37
C PHE A 189 2.01 -16.24 -18.58
N LEU A 190 2.97 -16.62 -17.72
CA LEU A 190 4.32 -16.04 -17.69
C LEU A 190 5.43 -17.05 -18.01
N GLY A 191 5.10 -18.31 -18.26
CA GLY A 191 6.08 -19.37 -18.55
C GLY A 191 6.94 -19.11 -19.78
N ASN A 192 6.41 -18.34 -20.73
CA ASN A 192 7.11 -17.97 -21.97
C ASN A 192 7.52 -16.48 -22.01
N ALA A 193 7.52 -15.79 -20.86
CA ALA A 193 7.91 -14.38 -20.77
C ALA A 193 9.38 -14.27 -20.32
N ALA A 194 10.21 -13.68 -21.17
CA ALA A 194 11.65 -13.50 -20.92
C ALA A 194 12.02 -12.02 -20.71
N LEU A 195 13.03 -11.79 -19.86
CA LEU A 195 13.60 -10.49 -19.55
C LEU A 195 14.85 -10.24 -20.39
N VAL A 196 14.88 -9.11 -21.08
CA VAL A 196 16.03 -8.62 -21.86
C VAL A 196 16.39 -7.20 -21.43
N ASP A 197 17.66 -6.81 -21.62
CA ASP A 197 18.13 -5.48 -21.20
C ASP A 197 17.82 -4.37 -22.23
N SER A 198 17.49 -4.73 -23.48
CA SER A 198 17.20 -3.75 -24.52
C SER A 198 16.29 -4.27 -25.63
N LEU A 199 15.61 -3.36 -26.33
CA LEU A 199 14.79 -3.67 -27.50
C LEU A 199 15.60 -4.36 -28.61
N SER A 200 16.87 -3.98 -28.79
CA SER A 200 17.75 -4.64 -29.76
C SER A 200 18.00 -6.11 -29.40
N GLN A 201 18.18 -6.43 -28.11
CA GLN A 201 18.27 -7.83 -27.66
C GLN A 201 16.94 -8.57 -27.86
N ALA A 202 15.79 -7.95 -27.56
CA ALA A 202 14.46 -8.53 -27.82
C ALA A 202 14.30 -8.92 -29.29
N LEU A 203 14.60 -8.00 -30.21
CA LEU A 203 14.45 -8.23 -31.65
C LEU A 203 15.39 -9.33 -32.15
N SER A 204 16.63 -9.37 -31.65
CA SER A 204 17.56 -10.45 -32.00
C SER A 204 17.08 -11.80 -31.47
N ALA A 205 16.53 -11.85 -30.25
CA ALA A 205 16.00 -13.08 -29.66
C ALA A 205 14.77 -13.59 -30.40
N TRP A 206 13.89 -12.68 -30.85
CA TRP A 206 12.69 -13.00 -31.63
C TRP A 206 13.02 -13.54 -33.02
N ASN A 207 13.99 -12.93 -33.71
CA ASN A 207 14.34 -13.34 -35.08
C ASN A 207 15.16 -14.64 -35.15
N ASN A 208 15.78 -15.06 -34.03
CA ASN A 208 16.65 -16.23 -33.95
C ASN A 208 16.03 -17.42 -33.19
N GLY A 209 14.80 -17.28 -32.69
CA GLY A 209 14.05 -18.34 -31.98
C GLY A 209 12.97 -18.94 -32.87
#